data_AF-A0A9E1AX50-F1
#
_entry.id   AF-A0A9E1AX50-F1
#
_cell.length_a   1.000
_cell.length_b   1.000
_cell.length_c   1.000
_cell.angle_alpha   90.00
_cell.angle_beta   90.00
_cell.angle_gamma   90.00
#
_symmetry.space_group_name_H-M   'P 1'
#
loop_
_entity.id
_entity.type
_entity.pdbx_description
1 polymer ?
#
loop_
_entity_poly.entity_id
_entity_poly.type
_entity_poly.pdbx_seq_one_letter_code
_entity_poly.pdbx_strand_id
1 'polypeptide(L)'
;MNIVNDADDEWEWYIGQIFAQIIKNVYKGELKAVVEIAPGFRYKIAYALKEINFKGKIYIIDTSKEVLEYVNEKYSKILPNVEIICVNKSFEKSFNDIPDKFDLLLSNHCIDDMIIAEYMKNYSENLNSKEFKEILTKAWMSLGKNENQINEIINKIFDEFKEFFLSKEISTIIMSQYKSNLYFKDSFKEMDEITEKCFKKIKNLIEMNNEYLNKILDFFPFGDDERYRGEYLLNNTQNAKNWIVGKKIK
;
A
#
# COMPACT_ATOMS: atom_id res chain seq x y z
N MET A 1 -6.50 -11.45 21.15
CA MET A 1 -5.30 -12.21 20.74
C MET A 1 -5.69 -13.05 19.54
N ASN A 2 -5.41 -12.57 18.33
CA ASN A 2 -5.62 -13.37 17.13
C ASN A 2 -4.33 -14.14 16.85
N ILE A 3 -4.46 -15.46 16.79
CA ILE A 3 -3.44 -16.39 16.31
C ILE A 3 -3.09 -15.91 14.89
N VAL A 4 -1.84 -15.46 14.69
CA VAL A 4 -1.30 -15.28 13.34
C VAL A 4 -1.28 -16.68 12.73
N ASN A 5 -2.17 -16.95 11.78
CA ASN A 5 -2.12 -18.20 11.03
C ASN A 5 -0.82 -18.19 10.20
N ASP A 6 -0.09 -19.30 10.17
CA ASP A 6 1.17 -19.41 9.40
C ASP A 6 0.99 -19.03 7.91
N ALA A 7 -0.22 -19.26 7.36
CA ALA A 7 -0.60 -18.86 6.00
C ALA A 7 -0.63 -17.34 5.78
N ASP A 8 -0.91 -16.53 6.81
CA ASP A 8 -0.88 -15.07 6.71
C ASP A 8 0.57 -14.58 6.67
N ASP A 9 1.48 -15.18 7.43
CA ASP A 9 2.90 -14.79 7.46
C ASP A 9 3.61 -15.15 6.15
N GLU A 10 3.33 -16.33 5.57
CA GLU A 10 3.83 -16.71 4.24
C GLU A 10 3.41 -15.70 3.16
N TRP A 11 2.16 -15.20 3.22
CA TRP A 11 1.67 -14.17 2.31
C TRP A 11 2.34 -12.81 2.52
N GLU A 12 2.54 -12.39 3.78
CA GLU A 12 3.29 -11.18 4.09
C GLU A 12 4.73 -11.26 3.54
N TRP A 13 5.38 -12.41 3.74
CA TRP A 13 6.72 -12.65 3.23
C TRP A 13 6.75 -12.62 1.69
N TYR A 14 5.78 -13.27 1.03
CA TYR A 14 5.68 -13.32 -0.43
C TYR A 14 5.66 -11.92 -1.05
N ILE A 15 4.72 -11.07 -0.60
CA ILE A 15 4.62 -9.71 -1.11
C ILE A 15 5.86 -8.91 -0.72
N GLY A 16 6.43 -9.15 0.46
CA GLY A 16 7.72 -8.59 0.88
C GLY A 16 8.84 -8.89 -0.12
N GLN A 17 8.91 -10.11 -0.66
CA GLN A 17 9.90 -10.47 -1.70
C GLN A 17 9.66 -9.71 -3.01
N ILE A 18 8.41 -9.49 -3.40
CA ILE A 18 8.08 -8.66 -4.58
C ILE A 18 8.58 -7.23 -4.38
N PHE A 19 8.30 -6.61 -3.25
CA PHE A 19 8.81 -5.28 -2.93
C PHE A 19 10.35 -5.25 -2.90
N ALA A 20 11.00 -6.23 -2.26
CA ALA A 20 12.46 -6.31 -2.21
C ALA A 20 13.06 -6.40 -3.62
N GLN A 21 12.49 -7.24 -4.48
CA GLN A 21 12.95 -7.41 -5.85
C GLN A 21 12.79 -6.13 -6.66
N ILE A 22 11.66 -5.41 -6.50
CA ILE A 22 11.50 -4.09 -7.12
C ILE A 22 12.57 -3.13 -6.62
N ILE A 23 12.71 -2.96 -5.30
CA ILE A 23 13.66 -2.01 -4.69
C ILE A 23 15.09 -2.25 -5.20
N LYS A 24 15.57 -3.51 -5.17
CA LYS A 24 16.92 -3.89 -5.64
C LYS A 24 17.17 -3.47 -7.10
N ASN A 25 16.14 -3.50 -7.93
CA ASN A 25 16.26 -3.23 -9.36
C ASN A 25 16.07 -1.76 -9.73
N VAL A 26 15.22 -1.02 -9.03
CA VAL A 26 14.85 0.36 -9.41
C VAL A 26 15.56 1.44 -8.60
N TYR A 27 15.98 1.16 -7.36
CA TYR A 27 16.72 2.11 -6.55
C TYR A 27 18.22 1.78 -6.60
N LYS A 28 19.05 2.81 -6.84
CA LYS A 28 20.51 2.71 -6.90
C LYS A 28 21.09 3.69 -5.91
N GLY A 29 21.61 3.19 -4.79
CA GLY A 29 22.18 4.03 -3.74
C GLY A 29 22.11 3.37 -2.37
N GLU A 30 22.54 4.12 -1.36
CA GLU A 30 22.39 3.77 0.04
C GLU A 30 21.02 4.24 0.54
N LEU A 31 20.17 3.31 0.97
CA LEU A 31 18.86 3.62 1.54
C LEU A 31 19.01 4.11 2.98
N LYS A 32 18.55 5.35 3.24
CA LYS A 32 18.63 6.02 4.56
C LYS A 32 17.27 6.32 5.14
N ALA A 33 16.31 6.74 4.31
CA ALA A 33 14.99 7.15 4.77
C ALA A 33 13.89 6.57 3.87
N VAL A 34 12.95 5.86 4.50
CA VAL A 34 11.78 5.25 3.85
C VAL A 34 10.52 5.84 4.49
N VAL A 35 9.51 6.10 3.68
CA VAL A 35 8.18 6.46 4.13
C VAL A 35 7.21 5.37 3.68
N GLU A 36 6.44 4.81 4.61
CA GLU A 36 5.38 3.84 4.35
C GLU A 36 4.02 4.46 4.67
N ILE A 37 3.06 4.33 3.74
CA ILE A 37 1.69 4.83 3.91
C ILE A 37 0.72 3.67 4.11
N ALA A 38 -0.09 3.78 5.17
CA ALA A 38 -1.25 2.93 5.48
C ALA A 38 -0.91 1.43 5.40
N PRO A 39 -0.01 0.92 6.28
CA PRO A 39 0.31 -0.51 6.30
C PRO A 39 -0.90 -1.37 6.71
N GLY A 40 -1.85 -0.82 7.46
CA GLY A 40 -2.87 -1.61 8.15
C GLY A 40 -2.23 -2.63 9.12
N PHE A 41 -2.98 -3.67 9.52
CA PHE A 41 -2.47 -4.78 10.33
C PHE A 41 -1.57 -5.75 9.52
N ARG A 42 -0.70 -5.22 8.66
CA ARG A 42 0.18 -5.94 7.74
C ARG A 42 1.61 -5.46 7.89
N TYR A 43 2.59 -6.30 7.56
CA TYR A 43 4.00 -6.02 7.82
C TYR A 43 4.95 -6.55 6.73
N LYS A 44 4.42 -6.85 5.55
CA LYS A 44 5.16 -7.25 4.35
C LYS A 44 6.32 -6.31 3.98
N ILE A 45 6.20 -5.00 4.20
CA ILE A 45 7.31 -4.06 3.93
C ILE A 45 8.49 -4.29 4.87
N ALA A 46 8.27 -4.73 6.12
CA ALA A 46 9.38 -5.11 6.99
C ALA A 46 10.19 -6.28 6.42
N TYR A 47 9.54 -7.29 5.82
CA TYR A 47 10.24 -8.37 5.14
C TYR A 47 11.05 -7.86 3.94
N ALA A 48 10.48 -6.94 3.15
CA ALA A 48 11.18 -6.33 2.02
C ALA A 48 12.46 -5.59 2.46
N LEU A 49 12.35 -4.78 3.52
CA LEU A 49 13.46 -4.01 4.07
C LEU A 49 14.53 -4.90 4.70
N LYS A 50 14.14 -6.00 5.34
CA LYS A 50 15.07 -7.00 5.89
C LYS A 50 15.87 -7.66 4.77
N GLU A 51 15.21 -8.05 3.69
CA GLU A 51 15.80 -8.71 2.52
C GLU A 51 16.84 -7.85 1.80
N ILE A 52 16.69 -6.53 1.84
CA ILE A 52 17.68 -5.58 1.29
C ILE A 52 18.67 -5.06 2.34
N ASN A 53 18.68 -5.64 3.54
CA ASN A 53 19.55 -5.26 4.66
C ASN A 53 19.48 -3.75 4.98
N PHE A 54 18.27 -3.19 4.97
CA PHE A 54 18.03 -1.80 5.34
C PHE A 54 18.33 -1.56 6.83
N LYS A 55 18.99 -0.44 7.14
CA LYS A 55 19.41 -0.04 8.50
C LYS A 55 19.15 1.44 8.79
N GLY A 56 18.33 2.09 7.96
CA GLY A 56 18.03 3.51 8.08
C GLY A 56 16.83 3.79 8.98
N LYS A 57 16.09 4.84 8.64
CA LYS A 57 14.85 5.24 9.31
C LYS A 57 13.64 4.94 8.44
N ILE A 58 12.58 4.41 9.04
CA ILE A 58 11.27 4.27 8.40
C ILE A 58 10.23 5.12 9.13
N TYR A 59 9.53 5.95 8.37
CA TYR A 59 8.36 6.71 8.82
C TYR A 59 7.10 5.96 8.39
N ILE A 60 6.27 5.57 9.34
CA ILE A 60 5.06 4.78 9.08
C ILE A 60 3.84 5.66 9.40
N ILE A 61 3.04 5.94 8.38
CA ILE A 61 1.88 6.84 8.49
C ILE A 61 0.60 6.00 8.54
N ASP A 62 -0.20 6.18 9.59
CA ASP A 62 -1.53 5.60 9.71
C ASP A 62 -2.40 6.43 10.66
N THR A 63 -3.73 6.42 10.47
CA THR A 63 -4.68 7.12 11.34
C THR A 63 -5.00 6.33 12.61
N SER A 64 -4.82 5.00 12.59
CA SER A 64 -5.11 4.14 13.73
C SER A 64 -3.89 3.94 14.62
N LYS A 65 -4.02 4.33 15.89
CA LYS A 65 -2.98 4.10 16.90
C LYS A 65 -2.72 2.61 17.12
N GLU A 66 -3.77 1.79 17.10
CA GLU A 66 -3.66 0.34 17.29
C GLU A 66 -2.88 -0.33 16.15
N VAL A 67 -3.09 0.14 14.90
CA VAL A 67 -2.31 -0.31 13.75
C VAL A 67 -0.84 0.05 13.93
N LEU A 68 -0.54 1.30 14.31
CA LEU A 68 0.84 1.74 14.51
C LEU A 68 1.54 0.98 15.65
N GLU A 69 0.84 0.71 16.76
CA GLU A 69 1.35 -0.10 17.86
C GLU A 69 1.67 -1.53 17.39
N TYR A 70 0.77 -2.16 16.64
CA TYR A 70 0.97 -3.50 16.07
C TYR A 70 2.13 -3.56 15.09
N VAL A 71 2.17 -2.63 14.12
CA VAL A 71 3.21 -2.57 13.09
C VAL A 71 4.57 -2.29 13.72
N ASN A 72 4.65 -1.37 14.68
CA ASN A 72 5.89 -1.09 15.40
C ASN A 72 6.41 -2.34 16.13
N GLU A 73 5.55 -3.11 16.80
CA GLU A 73 5.94 -4.37 17.46
C GLU A 73 6.51 -5.37 16.45
N LYS A 74 5.84 -5.57 15.31
CA LYS A 74 6.28 -6.49 14.26
C LYS A 74 7.59 -6.03 13.62
N TYR A 75 7.69 -4.76 13.25
CA TYR A 75 8.87 -4.20 12.57
C TYR A 75 10.07 -4.25 13.49
N SER A 76 9.93 -3.93 14.78
CA SER A 76 11.04 -3.97 15.74
C SER A 76 11.64 -5.38 15.88
N LYS A 77 10.83 -6.44 15.71
CA LYS A 77 11.30 -7.84 15.73
C LYS A 77 12.02 -8.22 14.44
N ILE A 78 11.50 -7.78 13.28
CA ILE A 78 12.03 -8.15 11.95
C ILE A 78 13.27 -7.31 11.59
N LEU A 79 13.30 -6.05 12.03
CA LEU A 79 14.27 -5.01 11.71
C LEU A 79 14.89 -4.40 12.98
N PRO A 80 15.65 -5.17 13.78
CA PRO A 80 16.14 -4.71 15.09
C PRO A 80 17.14 -3.54 15.01
N ASN A 81 17.66 -3.22 13.83
CA ASN A 81 18.65 -2.14 13.60
C ASN A 81 18.07 -0.96 12.80
N VAL A 82 16.75 -0.88 12.64
CA VAL A 82 16.06 0.20 11.92
C VAL A 82 15.37 1.11 12.93
N GLU A 83 15.47 2.42 12.73
CA GLU A 83 14.70 3.40 13.52
C GLU A 83 13.28 3.49 12.96
N ILE A 84 12.29 3.11 13.76
CA ILE A 84 10.88 3.11 13.37
C ILE A 84 10.19 4.33 13.98
N ILE A 85 9.60 5.17 13.13
CA ILE A 85 8.93 6.41 13.52
C ILE A 85 7.46 6.31 13.10
N CYS A 86 6.56 6.18 14.08
CA CYS A 86 5.13 6.12 13.84
C CYS A 86 4.52 7.53 13.78
N VAL A 87 3.82 7.84 12.70
CA VAL A 87 3.16 9.13 12.46
C VAL A 87 1.65 8.92 12.48
N ASN A 88 1.02 9.19 13.63
CA ASN A 88 -0.42 8.99 13.82
C ASN A 88 -1.26 10.15 13.28
N LYS A 89 -1.33 10.27 11.95
CA LYS A 89 -2.09 11.31 11.24
C LYS A 89 -2.63 10.76 9.92
N SER A 90 -3.62 11.44 9.34
CA SER A 90 -3.99 11.19 7.94
C SER A 90 -2.83 11.55 7.02
N PHE A 91 -2.83 10.99 5.80
CA PHE A 91 -1.78 11.23 4.81
C PHE A 91 -1.52 12.73 4.59
N GLU A 92 -2.53 13.51 4.22
CA GLU A 92 -2.46 14.98 4.07
C GLU A 92 -1.84 15.69 5.30
N LYS A 93 -2.25 15.32 6.52
CA LYS A 93 -1.81 15.96 7.76
C LYS A 93 -0.41 15.53 8.22
N SER A 94 0.15 14.49 7.60
CA SER A 94 1.45 13.91 7.97
C SER A 94 2.64 14.59 7.29
N PHE A 95 2.41 15.45 6.29
CA PHE A 95 3.48 15.97 5.42
C PHE A 95 4.59 16.67 6.20
N ASN A 96 4.25 17.41 7.26
CA ASN A 96 5.22 18.14 8.08
C ASN A 96 5.93 17.27 9.13
N ASP A 97 5.48 16.04 9.34
CA ASP A 97 6.05 15.11 10.33
C ASP A 97 7.01 14.09 9.70
N ILE A 98 7.20 14.16 8.38
CA ILE A 98 8.16 13.34 7.63
C ILE A 98 9.20 14.23 6.93
N PRO A 99 10.40 13.69 6.60
CA PRO A 99 11.44 14.45 5.95
C PRO A 99 11.00 15.06 4.61
N ASP A 100 11.53 16.23 4.27
CA ASP A 100 11.33 16.83 2.95
C ASP A 100 12.03 16.06 1.83
N LYS A 101 13.09 15.32 2.18
CA LYS A 101 13.85 14.46 1.27
C LYS A 101 13.98 13.05 1.84
N PHE A 102 13.62 12.05 1.03
CA PHE A 102 13.75 10.64 1.39
C PHE A 102 13.89 9.74 0.15
N ASP A 103 14.29 8.49 0.38
CA ASP A 103 14.70 7.59 -0.68
C ASP A 103 13.52 6.86 -1.31
N LEU A 104 12.66 6.27 -0.48
CA LEU A 104 11.55 5.43 -0.94
C LEU A 104 10.23 5.88 -0.33
N LEU A 105 9.22 6.02 -1.18
CA LEU A 105 7.82 5.94 -0.77
C LEU A 105 7.31 4.54 -1.04
N LEU A 106 6.83 3.85 0.00
CA LEU A 106 6.28 2.49 -0.09
C LEU A 106 4.81 2.49 0.31
N SER A 107 3.98 1.75 -0.42
CA SER A 107 2.62 1.45 0.03
C SER A 107 2.04 0.22 -0.66
N ASN A 108 1.23 -0.54 0.06
CA ASN A 108 0.49 -1.67 -0.48
C ASN A 108 -0.97 -1.54 -0.06
N HIS A 109 -1.88 -1.35 -1.04
CA HIS A 109 -3.31 -1.22 -0.78
C HIS A 109 -3.66 -0.05 0.16
N CYS A 110 -3.21 1.17 -0.14
CA CYS A 110 -3.66 2.33 0.61
C CYS A 110 -4.88 3.03 -0.01
N ILE A 111 -5.17 2.79 -1.29
CA ILE A 111 -6.15 3.61 -2.03
C ILE A 111 -7.58 3.25 -1.64
N ASP A 112 -7.87 1.96 -1.49
CA ASP A 112 -9.14 1.46 -0.96
C ASP A 112 -9.40 2.00 0.45
N ASP A 113 -8.41 1.95 1.33
CA ASP A 113 -8.50 2.49 2.70
C ASP A 113 -8.75 4.02 2.69
N MET A 114 -8.06 4.78 1.84
CA MET A 114 -8.26 6.22 1.70
C MET A 114 -9.66 6.58 1.18
N ILE A 115 -10.14 5.86 0.16
CA ILE A 115 -11.47 6.10 -0.43
C ILE A 115 -12.56 5.82 0.58
N ILE A 116 -12.50 4.67 1.25
CA ILE A 116 -13.53 4.30 2.21
C ILE A 116 -13.48 5.18 3.45
N ALA A 117 -12.28 5.55 3.92
CA ALA A 117 -12.14 6.49 5.03
C ALA A 117 -12.75 7.85 4.69
N GLU A 118 -12.48 8.40 3.50
CA GLU A 118 -13.09 9.67 3.04
C GLU A 118 -14.62 9.57 2.98
N TYR A 119 -15.15 8.50 2.38
CA TYR A 119 -16.58 8.27 2.31
C TYR A 119 -17.23 8.14 3.69
N MET A 120 -16.57 7.43 4.60
CA MET A 120 -17.04 7.12 5.95
C MET A 120 -16.74 8.22 6.98
N LYS A 121 -16.18 9.38 6.61
CA LYS A 121 -15.98 10.51 7.56
C LYS A 121 -17.27 10.93 8.28
N ASN A 122 -18.44 10.62 7.70
CA ASN A 122 -19.77 10.88 8.28
C ASN A 122 -20.44 9.64 8.92
N TYR A 123 -19.76 8.49 8.98
CA TYR A 123 -20.28 7.28 9.62
C TYR A 123 -20.02 7.34 11.12
N SER A 124 -21.09 7.45 11.91
CA SER A 124 -21.05 7.66 13.36
C SER A 124 -21.08 6.38 14.21
N GLU A 125 -20.95 5.21 13.61
CA GLU A 125 -21.22 3.94 14.30
C GLU A 125 -19.94 3.20 14.73
N ASN A 126 -19.97 2.66 15.96
CA ASN A 126 -18.87 1.96 16.62
C ASN A 126 -18.46 0.70 15.82
N LEU A 127 -17.23 0.70 15.32
CA LEU A 127 -16.68 -0.30 14.41
C LEU A 127 -16.14 -1.55 15.14
N ASN A 128 -16.95 -2.21 15.98
CA ASN A 128 -16.55 -3.47 16.61
C ASN A 128 -17.15 -4.72 15.93
N SER A 129 -16.27 -5.71 15.76
CA SER A 129 -16.35 -7.04 15.13
C SER A 129 -17.72 -7.63 14.73
N LYS A 130 -17.74 -8.22 13.52
CA LYS A 130 -18.83 -8.88 12.75
C LYS A 130 -19.72 -7.95 11.92
N GLU A 131 -20.20 -6.84 12.47
CA GLU A 131 -20.98 -5.85 11.71
C GLU A 131 -20.12 -5.01 10.76
N PHE A 132 -18.83 -4.83 11.08
CA PHE A 132 -17.93 -3.97 10.29
C PHE A 132 -17.78 -4.41 8.83
N LYS A 133 -17.70 -5.73 8.55
CA LYS A 133 -17.63 -6.24 7.16
C LYS A 133 -18.90 -5.87 6.38
N GLU A 134 -20.06 -5.99 7.01
CA GLU A 134 -21.34 -5.63 6.40
C GLU A 134 -21.46 -4.11 6.20
N ILE A 135 -21.02 -3.32 7.18
CA ILE A 135 -20.96 -1.85 7.09
C ILE A 135 -20.07 -1.44 5.91
N LEU A 136 -18.85 -1.98 5.81
CA LEU A 136 -17.94 -1.71 4.71
C LEU A 136 -18.54 -2.13 3.36
N THR A 137 -19.16 -3.31 3.29
CA THR A 137 -19.84 -3.79 2.08
C THR A 137 -20.95 -2.82 1.66
N LYS A 138 -21.82 -2.43 2.59
CA LYS A 138 -22.91 -1.46 2.34
C LYS A 138 -22.38 -0.09 1.93
N ALA A 139 -21.32 0.38 2.59
CA ALA A 139 -20.69 1.66 2.29
C ALA A 139 -20.15 1.67 0.86
N TRP A 140 -19.40 0.65 0.46
CA TRP A 140 -18.92 0.52 -0.91
C TRP A 140 -20.06 0.37 -1.93
N MET A 141 -21.10 -0.44 -1.63
CA MET A 141 -22.29 -0.57 -2.50
C MET A 141 -23.06 0.73 -2.67
N SER A 142 -23.13 1.54 -1.61
CA SER A 142 -23.77 2.84 -1.62
C SER A 142 -22.95 3.83 -2.44
N LEU A 143 -21.63 3.89 -2.20
CA LEU A 143 -20.71 4.72 -2.97
C LEU A 143 -20.74 4.34 -4.47
N GLY A 144 -20.76 3.05 -4.79
CA GLY A 144 -20.84 2.51 -6.16
C GLY A 144 -22.03 3.02 -6.99
N LYS A 145 -23.08 3.54 -6.35
CA LYS A 145 -24.27 4.08 -7.02
C LYS A 145 -24.21 5.60 -7.24
N ASN A 146 -23.16 6.28 -6.77
CA ASN A 146 -23.04 7.73 -6.81
C ASN A 146 -21.74 8.18 -7.51
N GLU A 147 -21.79 8.28 -8.84
CA GLU A 147 -20.62 8.66 -9.65
C GLU A 147 -20.05 10.04 -9.31
N ASN A 148 -20.90 11.00 -8.94
CA ASN A 148 -20.44 12.34 -8.53
C ASN A 148 -19.58 12.25 -7.26
N GLN A 149 -20.06 11.55 -6.24
CA GLN A 149 -19.33 11.36 -4.99
C GLN A 149 -18.04 10.54 -5.19
N ILE A 150 -18.07 9.51 -6.06
CA ILE A 150 -16.86 8.78 -6.47
C ILE A 150 -15.84 9.75 -7.05
N ASN A 151 -16.24 10.61 -7.99
CA ASN A 151 -15.33 11.55 -8.65
C ASN A 151 -14.78 12.60 -7.67
N GLU A 152 -15.60 13.10 -6.75
CA GLU A 152 -15.17 14.01 -5.68
C GLU A 152 -14.08 13.39 -4.80
N ILE A 153 -14.32 12.17 -4.30
CA ILE A 153 -13.35 11.44 -3.46
C ILE A 153 -12.06 11.14 -4.22
N ILE A 154 -12.17 10.65 -5.46
CA ILE A 154 -11.00 10.37 -6.31
C ILE A 154 -10.21 11.65 -6.59
N ASN A 155 -10.87 12.77 -6.85
CA ASN A 155 -10.21 14.05 -7.09
C ASN A 155 -9.46 14.52 -5.85
N LYS A 156 -10.08 14.43 -4.68
CA LYS A 156 -9.46 14.79 -3.42
C LYS A 156 -8.20 13.96 -3.13
N ILE A 157 -8.29 12.63 -3.19
CA ILE A 157 -7.14 11.74 -2.96
C ILE A 157 -6.04 12.01 -3.99
N PHE A 158 -6.40 12.22 -5.25
CA PHE A 158 -5.44 12.59 -6.29
C PHE A 158 -4.73 13.91 -5.97
N ASP A 159 -5.46 14.93 -5.50
CA ASP A 159 -4.88 16.22 -5.13
C ASP A 159 -3.95 16.09 -3.91
N GLU A 160 -4.29 15.25 -2.92
CA GLU A 160 -3.41 14.93 -1.79
C GLU A 160 -2.08 14.31 -2.27
N PHE A 161 -2.12 13.30 -3.16
CA PHE A 161 -0.90 12.72 -3.74
C PHE A 161 -0.11 13.71 -4.59
N LYS A 162 -0.81 14.54 -5.36
CA LYS A 162 -0.18 15.57 -6.19
C LYS A 162 0.55 16.60 -5.32
N GLU A 163 -0.09 17.10 -4.27
CA GLU A 163 0.53 18.01 -3.31
C GLU A 163 1.72 17.36 -2.60
N PHE A 164 1.59 16.09 -2.20
CA PHE A 164 2.68 15.35 -1.58
C PHE A 164 3.90 15.25 -2.51
N PHE A 165 3.68 14.84 -3.76
CA PHE A 165 4.77 14.71 -4.73
C PHE A 165 5.37 16.07 -5.11
N LEU A 166 4.60 17.17 -5.08
CA LEU A 166 5.14 18.52 -5.29
C LEU A 166 5.97 19.02 -4.11
N SER A 167 5.52 18.76 -2.88
CA SER A 167 6.16 19.26 -1.66
C SER A 167 7.39 18.47 -1.22
N LYS A 168 7.58 17.23 -1.72
CA LYS A 168 8.68 16.34 -1.31
C LYS A 168 9.67 16.02 -2.43
N GLU A 169 10.94 15.86 -2.04
CA GLU A 169 12.00 15.27 -2.87
C GLU A 169 12.08 13.77 -2.60
N ILE A 170 11.45 12.98 -3.49
CA ILE A 170 11.36 11.53 -3.36
C ILE A 170 12.21 10.88 -4.46
N SER A 171 13.17 10.03 -4.08
CA SER A 171 14.05 9.39 -5.06
C SER A 171 13.35 8.31 -5.88
N THR A 172 12.49 7.50 -5.27
CA THR A 172 11.67 6.49 -5.96
C THR A 172 10.37 6.23 -5.20
N ILE A 173 9.28 6.05 -5.95
CA ILE A 173 7.94 5.73 -5.44
C ILE A 173 7.60 4.31 -5.87
N ILE A 174 7.18 3.48 -4.92
CA ILE A 174 6.77 2.09 -5.12
C ILE A 174 5.45 1.85 -4.38
N MET A 175 4.35 1.82 -5.13
CA MET A 175 3.03 1.54 -4.58
C MET A 175 2.38 0.39 -5.34
N SER A 176 1.56 -0.40 -4.66
CA SER A 176 0.76 -1.45 -5.29
C SER A 176 -0.71 -1.33 -4.93
N GLN A 177 -1.55 -1.67 -5.90
CA GLN A 177 -2.98 -1.80 -5.74
C GLN A 177 -3.48 -2.90 -6.69
N TYR A 178 -3.92 -4.02 -6.11
CA TYR A 178 -4.51 -5.14 -6.84
C TYR A 178 -5.88 -5.48 -6.25
N LYS A 179 -6.56 -6.47 -6.83
CA LYS A 179 -7.87 -6.91 -6.32
C LYS A 179 -7.74 -7.50 -4.93
N SER A 180 -8.63 -7.10 -4.02
CA SER A 180 -8.62 -7.63 -2.65
C SER A 180 -9.10 -9.09 -2.64
N ASN A 181 -8.29 -9.98 -2.05
CA ASN A 181 -8.59 -11.41 -1.99
C ASN A 181 -9.74 -11.78 -1.04
N LEU A 182 -10.13 -10.88 -0.12
CA LEU A 182 -10.72 -11.27 1.16
C LEU A 182 -12.22 -11.03 1.33
N TYR A 183 -12.86 -10.20 0.50
CA TYR A 183 -14.21 -9.72 0.87
C TYR A 183 -15.32 -9.90 -0.17
N PHE A 184 -15.01 -9.97 -1.46
CA PHE A 184 -16.03 -9.67 -2.50
C PHE A 184 -16.03 -10.61 -3.71
N LYS A 185 -15.51 -11.83 -3.54
CA LYS A 185 -14.95 -12.62 -4.64
C LYS A 185 -15.85 -12.86 -5.87
N ASP A 186 -17.17 -12.71 -5.82
CA ASP A 186 -18.01 -12.94 -7.00
C ASP A 186 -19.24 -12.01 -7.18
N SER A 187 -19.47 -11.01 -6.30
CA SER A 187 -20.73 -10.24 -6.32
C SER A 187 -20.59 -8.71 -6.22
N PHE A 188 -19.37 -8.19 -6.07
CA PHE A 188 -19.18 -6.76 -5.79
C PHE A 188 -17.90 -6.23 -6.47
N LYS A 189 -18.08 -5.55 -7.60
CA LYS A 189 -16.98 -5.07 -8.47
C LYS A 189 -16.67 -3.59 -8.28
N GLU A 190 -17.59 -2.87 -7.65
CA GLU A 190 -17.56 -1.42 -7.53
C GLU A 190 -16.33 -0.94 -6.76
N MET A 191 -15.93 -1.62 -5.68
CA MET A 191 -14.69 -1.30 -4.96
C MET A 191 -13.46 -1.41 -5.86
N ASP A 192 -13.31 -2.52 -6.58
CA ASP A 192 -12.17 -2.73 -7.48
C ASP A 192 -12.15 -1.68 -8.59
N GLU A 193 -13.29 -1.37 -9.21
CA GLU A 193 -13.40 -0.39 -10.30
C GLU A 193 -13.10 1.04 -9.83
N ILE A 194 -13.66 1.45 -8.69
CA ILE A 194 -13.41 2.77 -8.09
C ILE A 194 -11.93 2.91 -7.71
N THR A 195 -11.38 1.89 -7.07
CA THR A 195 -9.98 1.88 -6.61
C THR A 195 -9.02 1.87 -7.80
N GLU A 196 -9.29 1.08 -8.84
CA GLU A 196 -8.49 1.06 -10.07
C GLU A 196 -8.56 2.41 -10.80
N LYS A 197 -9.73 3.07 -10.84
CA LYS A 197 -9.88 4.41 -11.41
C LYS A 197 -9.01 5.44 -10.67
N CYS A 198 -9.04 5.42 -9.33
CA CYS A 198 -8.21 6.31 -8.51
C CYS A 198 -6.71 6.03 -8.71
N PHE A 199 -6.30 4.77 -8.62
CA PHE A 199 -4.91 4.35 -8.76
C PHE A 199 -4.33 4.70 -10.14
N LYS A 200 -5.08 4.48 -11.23
CA LYS A 200 -4.69 4.92 -12.58
C LYS A 200 -4.49 6.43 -12.67
N LYS A 201 -5.35 7.20 -11.99
CA LYS A 201 -5.24 8.67 -11.97
C LYS A 201 -3.96 9.12 -11.26
N ILE A 202 -3.62 8.53 -10.12
CA ILE A 202 -2.37 8.81 -9.38
C ILE A 202 -1.15 8.35 -10.19
N LYS A 203 -1.24 7.20 -10.87
CA LYS A 203 -0.18 6.66 -11.73
C LYS A 203 0.25 7.64 -12.83
N ASN A 204 -0.65 8.49 -13.31
CA ASN A 204 -0.31 9.54 -14.29
C ASN A 204 0.61 10.64 -13.73
N LEU A 205 0.87 10.68 -12.42
CA LEU A 205 1.84 11.59 -11.81
C LEU A 205 3.28 11.07 -11.90
N ILE A 206 3.48 9.80 -12.32
CA ILE A 206 4.74 9.08 -12.21
C ILE A 206 5.22 8.61 -13.58
N GLU A 207 6.49 8.87 -13.88
CA GLU A 207 7.17 8.30 -15.03
C GLU A 207 7.57 6.85 -14.73
N MET A 208 7.07 5.91 -15.55
CA MET A 208 7.23 4.47 -15.32
C MET A 208 7.65 3.72 -16.59
N ASN A 209 8.45 2.66 -16.41
CA ASN A 209 8.74 1.68 -17.45
C ASN A 209 8.04 0.35 -17.13
N ASN A 210 6.82 0.18 -17.67
CA ASN A 210 6.01 -1.03 -17.43
C ASN A 210 6.68 -2.31 -17.98
N GLU A 211 7.38 -2.23 -19.11
CA GLU A 211 8.07 -3.39 -19.69
C GLU A 211 9.20 -3.87 -18.77
N TYR A 212 10.02 -2.93 -18.28
CA TYR A 212 11.08 -3.23 -17.32
C TYR A 212 10.51 -3.74 -16.00
N LEU A 213 9.42 -3.13 -15.50
CA LEU A 213 8.78 -3.60 -14.27
C LEU A 213 8.24 -5.03 -14.41
N ASN A 214 7.60 -5.38 -15.54
CA ASN A 214 7.16 -6.75 -15.78
C ASN A 214 8.34 -7.74 -15.79
N LYS A 215 9.50 -7.36 -16.36
CA LYS A 215 10.71 -8.20 -16.29
C LYS A 215 11.22 -8.38 -14.87
N ILE A 216 11.13 -7.36 -14.01
CA ILE A 216 11.49 -7.46 -12.58
C ILE A 216 10.51 -8.38 -11.84
N LEU A 217 9.23 -8.29 -12.17
CA LEU A 217 8.15 -9.05 -11.55
C LEU A 217 8.09 -10.51 -12.01
N ASP A 218 8.75 -10.87 -13.11
CA ASP A 218 8.83 -12.24 -13.62
C ASP A 218 9.87 -13.06 -12.84
N PHE A 219 9.52 -13.42 -11.60
CA PHE A 219 10.34 -14.26 -10.72
C PHE A 219 9.48 -15.08 -9.74
N PHE A 220 10.06 -16.11 -9.14
CA PHE A 220 9.35 -17.02 -8.25
C PHE A 220 10.05 -17.16 -6.90
N PRO A 221 9.63 -16.42 -5.85
CA PRO A 221 10.26 -16.53 -4.54
C PRO A 221 10.03 -17.91 -3.88
N PHE A 222 9.02 -18.67 -4.33
CA PHE A 222 8.73 -20.04 -3.87
C PHE A 222 8.97 -21.12 -4.96
N GLY A 223 9.72 -20.81 -6.02
CA GLY A 223 9.95 -21.75 -7.12
C GLY A 223 8.65 -22.12 -7.85
N ASP A 224 8.48 -23.41 -8.16
CA ASP A 224 7.33 -23.92 -8.93
C ASP A 224 6.06 -24.17 -8.11
N ASP A 225 5.95 -23.62 -6.89
CA ASP A 225 4.74 -23.75 -6.09
C ASP A 225 3.56 -23.06 -6.79
N GLU A 226 2.61 -23.87 -7.27
CA GLU A 226 1.43 -23.42 -8.01
C GLU A 226 0.58 -22.42 -7.20
N ARG A 227 0.63 -22.47 -5.86
CA ARG A 227 -0.07 -21.50 -5.01
C ARG A 227 0.41 -20.07 -5.27
N TYR A 228 1.69 -19.90 -5.61
CA TYR A 228 2.36 -18.61 -5.82
C TYR A 228 2.68 -18.31 -7.29
N ARG A 229 2.55 -19.30 -8.19
CA ARG A 229 2.71 -19.19 -9.64
C ARG A 229 1.38 -19.27 -10.43
N GLY A 230 0.25 -19.34 -9.73
CA GLY A 230 -1.07 -19.38 -10.36
C GLY A 230 -1.39 -18.12 -11.17
N GLU A 231 -2.15 -18.28 -12.25
CA GLU A 231 -2.58 -17.19 -13.16
C GLU A 231 -3.19 -16.01 -12.40
N TYR A 232 -3.95 -16.29 -11.34
CA TYR A 232 -4.54 -15.26 -10.49
C TYR A 232 -3.50 -14.35 -9.84
N LEU A 233 -2.40 -14.89 -9.30
CA LEU A 233 -1.36 -14.08 -8.68
C LEU A 233 -0.53 -13.35 -9.70
N LEU A 234 -0.18 -14.01 -10.80
CA LEU A 234 0.52 -13.37 -11.92
C LEU A 234 -0.25 -12.15 -12.45
N ASN A 235 -1.57 -12.30 -12.63
CA ASN A 235 -2.42 -11.23 -13.14
C ASN A 235 -2.71 -10.10 -12.13
N ASN A 236 -2.49 -10.33 -10.83
CA ASN A 236 -2.81 -9.39 -9.76
C ASN A 236 -1.56 -8.80 -9.11
N THR A 237 -0.67 -9.60 -8.53
CA THR A 237 0.49 -9.09 -7.79
C THR A 237 1.74 -8.95 -8.65
N GLN A 238 1.89 -9.73 -9.73
CA GLN A 238 3.08 -9.70 -10.62
C GLN A 238 2.76 -9.13 -12.00
N ASN A 239 2.00 -8.03 -12.04
CA ASN A 239 1.68 -7.32 -13.27
C ASN A 239 1.85 -5.81 -13.07
N ALA A 240 2.71 -5.17 -13.87
CA ALA A 240 3.02 -3.75 -13.78
C ALA A 240 1.79 -2.82 -13.80
N LYS A 241 0.64 -3.27 -14.33
CA LYS A 241 -0.62 -2.50 -14.29
C LYS A 241 -1.05 -2.15 -12.86
N ASN A 242 -0.78 -3.04 -11.89
CA ASN A 242 -1.19 -2.94 -10.48
C ASN A 242 -0.13 -2.27 -9.60
N TRP A 243 0.88 -1.67 -10.22
CA TRP A 243 1.99 -1.03 -9.53
C TRP A 243 2.21 0.40 -10.03
N ILE A 244 2.72 1.23 -9.15
CA ILE A 244 3.35 2.51 -9.43
C ILE A 244 4.81 2.37 -9.02
N VAL A 245 5.75 2.44 -9.96
CA VAL A 245 7.19 2.26 -9.72
C VAL A 245 7.96 3.23 -10.58
N GLY A 246 8.49 4.28 -9.97
CA GLY A 246 9.24 5.29 -10.72
C GLY A 246 9.47 6.59 -9.98
N LYS A 247 9.60 7.66 -10.76
CA LYS A 247 9.84 9.02 -10.26
C LYS A 247 8.66 9.91 -10.63
N LYS A 248 8.37 10.90 -9.80
CA LYS A 248 7.38 11.94 -10.14
C LYS A 248 7.76 12.62 -11.46
N ILE A 249 6.77 12.89 -12.30
CA ILE A 249 6.93 13.72 -13.49
C ILE A 249 7.26 15.14 -13.00
N LYS A 250 8.21 15.79 -13.68
CA LYS A 250 8.60 17.18 -13.39
C LYS A 250 7.53 18.18 -13.81
#